data_AF-A0A954SVP7-F1
#
_entry.id   AF-A0A954SVP7-F1
#
_cell.length_a   1.000
_cell.length_b   1.000
_cell.length_c   1.000
_cell.angle_alpha   90.00
_cell.angle_beta   90.00
_cell.angle_gamma   90.00
#
_symmetry.space_group_name_H-M   'P 1'
#
loop_
_entity.id
_entity.type
_entity.pdbx_description
1 polymer ?
#
loop_
_entity_poly.entity_id
_entity_poly.type
_entity_poly.pdbx_seq_one_letter_code
_entity_poly.pdbx_strand_id
1 'polypeptide(L)'
;MSSLATRREFLVKAGISAAAANLVLHLPSLATAAGSALSRKQRLIVVFSPNGVIPDHFWPDQAGADFDVKRILEPLAPFKSQLVTMKGLGNRIKGDGDGHM
;
A
#
# COMPACT_ATOMS: atom_id res chain seq x y z
N MET A 1 -17.94 8.86 -59.11
CA MET A 1 -17.31 8.12 -57.99
C MET A 1 -15.85 8.49 -57.93
N SER A 2 -15.30 8.57 -56.72
CA SER A 2 -13.87 8.74 -56.39
C SER A 2 -13.33 10.18 -56.39
N SER A 3 -13.41 10.85 -55.23
CA SER A 3 -12.32 11.72 -54.80
C SER A 3 -11.34 10.82 -54.05
N LEU A 4 -10.31 10.35 -54.74
CA LEU A 4 -9.17 9.71 -54.09
C LEU A 4 -8.54 10.80 -53.20
N ALA A 5 -8.60 10.60 -51.88
CA ALA A 5 -7.98 11.48 -50.91
C ALA A 5 -6.61 11.92 -51.40
N THR A 6 -6.37 13.24 -51.47
CA THR A 6 -5.13 13.74 -52.07
C THR A 6 -3.93 13.24 -51.27
N ARG A 7 -2.77 13.07 -51.91
CA ARG A 7 -1.52 12.68 -51.22
C ARG A 7 -1.25 13.54 -49.98
N ARG A 8 -1.53 14.84 -50.09
CA ARG A 8 -1.43 15.80 -48.97
C ARG A 8 -2.38 15.41 -47.83
N GLU A 9 -3.63 15.15 -48.15
CA GLU A 9 -4.66 14.80 -47.16
C GLU A 9 -4.33 13.47 -46.46
N PHE A 10 -3.82 12.48 -47.19
CA PHE A 10 -3.33 11.22 -46.62
C PHE A 10 -2.17 11.46 -45.65
N LEU A 11 -1.14 12.22 -46.06
CA LEU A 11 0.03 12.49 -45.21
C LEU A 11 -0.33 13.28 -43.95
N VAL A 12 -1.25 14.25 -44.06
CA VAL A 12 -1.74 15.01 -42.91
C VAL A 12 -2.48 14.10 -41.93
N LYS A 13 -3.42 13.27 -42.40
CA LYS A 13 -4.18 12.36 -41.54
C LYS A 13 -3.29 11.30 -40.89
N ALA A 14 -2.36 10.71 -41.65
CA ALA A 14 -1.42 9.72 -41.14
C ALA A 14 -0.45 10.33 -40.10
N GLY A 15 0.08 11.52 -40.36
CA GLY A 15 0.98 12.22 -39.43
C GLY A 15 0.30 12.61 -38.12
N ILE A 16 -0.91 13.18 -38.18
CA ILE A 16 -1.71 13.52 -36.99
C ILE A 16 -2.02 12.26 -36.17
N SER A 17 -2.39 11.15 -36.83
CA SER A 17 -2.69 9.89 -36.16
C SER A 17 -1.47 9.30 -35.45
N ALA A 18 -0.30 9.32 -36.09
CA ALA A 18 0.95 8.84 -35.49
C ALA A 18 1.40 9.70 -34.29
N ALA A 19 1.25 11.02 -34.38
CA ALA A 19 1.53 11.92 -33.27
C ALA A 19 0.55 11.72 -32.10
N ALA A 20 -0.73 11.54 -32.41
CA ALA A 20 -1.78 11.28 -31.41
C ALA A 20 -1.66 9.89 -30.78
N ALA A 21 -1.07 8.91 -31.46
CA ALA A 21 -0.91 7.55 -30.93
C ALA A 21 -0.11 7.52 -29.62
N ASN A 22 0.96 8.32 -29.50
CA ASN A 22 1.70 8.42 -28.24
C ASN A 22 0.84 8.98 -27.11
N LEU A 23 0.01 9.99 -27.37
CA LEU A 23 -0.91 10.52 -26.36
C LEU A 23 -1.95 9.46 -25.97
N VAL A 24 -2.58 8.82 -26.95
CA VAL A 24 -3.64 7.83 -26.74
C VAL A 24 -3.13 6.60 -25.98
N LEU A 25 -1.96 6.06 -26.34
CA LEU A 25 -1.37 4.89 -25.68
C LEU A 25 -0.93 5.16 -24.23
N HIS A 26 -0.74 6.43 -23.85
CA HIS A 26 -0.35 6.83 -22.49
C HIS A 26 -1.48 7.49 -21.71
N LEU A 27 -2.71 7.57 -22.25
CA LEU A 27 -3.86 8.07 -21.50
C LEU A 27 -4.20 7.07 -20.39
N PRO A 28 -4.19 7.49 -19.10
CA PRO A 28 -4.52 6.61 -17.98
C PRO A 28 -5.93 6.02 -18.08
N SER A 29 -6.85 6.71 -18.75
CA SER A 29 -8.23 6.28 -19.00
C SER A 29 -8.35 5.07 -19.92
N LEU A 30 -7.35 4.79 -20.75
CA LEU A 30 -7.30 3.59 -21.60
C LEU A 30 -6.59 2.42 -20.89
N ALA A 31 -5.67 2.71 -19.97
CA ALA A 31 -5.05 1.70 -19.12
C ALA A 31 -6.03 1.07 -18.10
N THR A 32 -7.07 1.81 -17.69
CA THR A 32 -8.08 1.33 -16.72
C THR A 32 -9.20 0.50 -17.35
N ALA A 33 -9.36 0.51 -18.68
CA ALA A 33 -10.39 -0.27 -19.37
C ALA A 33 -10.02 -1.75 -19.55
N ALA A 34 -8.73 -2.08 -19.52
CA ALA A 34 -8.23 -3.44 -19.65
C ALA A 34 -8.10 -4.13 -18.28
N GLY A 35 -9.23 -4.59 -17.74
CA GLY A 35 -9.27 -5.82 -16.95
C GLY A 35 -8.39 -5.89 -15.70
N SER A 36 -8.70 -5.10 -14.69
CA SER A 36 -8.96 -5.69 -13.37
C SER A 36 -9.89 -4.76 -12.63
N ALA A 37 -10.92 -5.29 -11.98
CA ALA A 37 -11.43 -4.62 -10.80
C ALA A 37 -10.21 -4.46 -9.89
N LEU A 38 -9.66 -3.24 -9.83
CA LEU A 38 -8.43 -2.94 -9.10
C LEU A 38 -8.65 -3.43 -7.68
N SER A 39 -8.14 -4.61 -7.37
CA SER A 39 -8.17 -5.16 -6.02
C SER A 39 -7.61 -4.06 -5.13
N ARG A 40 -8.37 -3.70 -4.09
CA ARG A 40 -8.01 -2.58 -3.21
C ARG A 40 -6.55 -2.74 -2.82
N LYS A 41 -5.71 -1.73 -3.12
CA LYS A 41 -4.28 -1.77 -2.82
C LYS A 41 -4.09 -2.13 -1.34
N GLN A 42 -3.47 -3.27 -1.07
CA GLN A 42 -3.11 -3.67 0.28
C GLN A 42 -1.94 -2.80 0.76
N ARG A 43 -1.98 -2.35 2.01
CA ARG A 43 -0.96 -1.51 2.63
C ARG A 43 -0.53 -2.15 3.94
N LEU A 44 0.78 -2.26 4.14
CA LEU A 44 1.38 -2.72 5.39
C LEU A 44 2.18 -1.56 5.98
N ILE A 45 1.97 -1.29 7.26
CA ILE A 45 2.73 -0.30 8.03
C ILE A 45 3.41 -1.06 9.17
N VAL A 46 4.73 -0.87 9.30
CA VAL A 46 5.53 -1.44 10.39
C VAL A 46 6.12 -0.26 11.16
N VAL A 47 5.86 -0.21 12.46
CA VAL A 47 6.36 0.84 13.36
C VAL A 47 7.32 0.20 14.36
N PHE A 48 8.51 0.78 14.48
CA PHE A 48 9.54 0.35 15.43
C PHE A 48 9.77 1.47 16.45
N SER A 49 9.83 1.13 17.74
CA SER A 49 10.11 2.07 18.83
C SER A 49 11.47 1.72 19.46
N PRO A 50 12.58 2.38 19.06
CA PRO A 50 13.94 1.99 19.44
C PRO A 50 14.23 2.15 20.94
N ASN A 51 13.65 3.18 21.56
CA ASN A 51 13.80 3.42 22.99
C ASN A 51 12.76 2.64 23.83
N GLY A 52 12.04 1.72 23.19
CA GLY A 52 10.96 0.96 23.80
C GLY A 52 9.70 1.79 24.06
N VAL A 53 8.95 1.37 25.08
CA VAL A 53 7.69 1.94 25.54
C VAL A 53 7.66 1.85 27.07
N ILE A 54 6.79 2.59 27.74
CA ILE A 54 6.56 2.40 29.18
C ILE A 54 5.78 1.08 29.36
N PRO A 55 6.39 -0.02 29.84
CA PRO A 55 5.80 -1.36 29.70
C PRO A 55 4.44 -1.49 30.41
N ASP A 56 4.30 -0.90 31.60
CA ASP A 56 3.08 -0.94 32.42
C ASP A 56 1.89 -0.21 31.78
N HIS A 57 2.16 0.67 30.81
CA HIS A 57 1.16 1.43 30.07
C HIS A 57 1.02 0.98 28.61
N PHE A 58 1.71 -0.09 28.21
CA PHE A 58 1.68 -0.63 26.85
C PHE A 58 1.16 -2.07 26.82
N TRP A 59 1.72 -2.96 27.64
CA TRP A 59 1.35 -4.38 27.64
C TRP A 59 0.08 -4.63 28.43
N PRO A 60 -0.87 -5.43 27.92
CA PRO A 60 -2.04 -5.84 28.70
C PRO A 60 -1.67 -6.65 29.94
N ASP A 61 -2.48 -6.53 31.00
CA ASP A 61 -2.24 -7.25 32.27
C ASP A 61 -2.66 -8.72 32.21
N GLN A 62 -3.63 -9.03 31.35
CA GLN A 62 -4.19 -10.37 31.18
C GLN A 62 -4.08 -10.85 29.74
N ALA A 63 -3.87 -12.15 29.59
CA ALA A 63 -3.88 -12.83 28.30
C ALA A 63 -5.30 -13.16 27.86
N GLY A 64 -5.51 -13.32 26.55
CA GLY A 64 -6.80 -13.65 25.95
C GLY A 64 -7.34 -12.51 25.08
N ALA A 65 -8.52 -12.71 24.50
CA ALA A 65 -9.16 -11.74 23.61
C ALA A 65 -9.76 -10.55 24.37
N ASP A 66 -10.13 -10.76 25.64
CA ASP A 66 -10.85 -9.78 26.47
C ASP A 66 -9.91 -8.99 27.41
N PHE A 67 -8.82 -8.46 26.86
CA PHE A 67 -7.91 -7.61 27.64
C PHE A 67 -8.34 -6.15 27.63
N ASP A 68 -7.93 -5.38 28.64
CA ASP A 68 -8.15 -3.93 28.65
C ASP A 68 -7.08 -3.20 27.84
N VAL A 69 -7.52 -2.28 26.97
CA VAL A 69 -6.61 -1.48 26.15
C VAL A 69 -5.88 -0.50 27.07
N LYS A 70 -4.55 -0.56 27.08
CA LYS A 70 -3.72 0.34 27.88
C LYS A 70 -3.64 1.73 27.26
N ARG A 71 -3.35 2.75 28.08
CA ARG A 71 -3.26 4.17 27.69
C ARG A 71 -2.46 4.44 26.41
N ILE A 72 -1.33 3.76 26.19
CA ILE A 72 -0.52 3.97 24.98
C ILE A 72 -1.21 3.44 23.72
N LEU A 73 -2.01 2.37 23.86
CA LEU A 73 -2.77 1.74 22.79
C LEU A 73 -4.19 2.31 22.63
N GLU A 74 -4.57 3.30 23.43
CA GLU A 74 -5.90 3.93 23.41
C GLU A 74 -6.35 4.37 21.99
N PRO A 75 -5.48 4.94 21.13
CA PRO A 75 -5.88 5.29 19.76
C PRO A 75 -6.31 4.09 18.91
N LEU A 76 -5.95 2.87 19.31
CA LEU A 76 -6.34 1.62 18.65
C LEU A 76 -7.59 0.97 19.26
N ALA A 77 -8.19 1.55 20.30
CA ALA A 77 -9.40 1.02 20.93
C ALA A 77 -10.56 0.74 19.95
N PRO A 78 -10.81 1.57 18.90
CA PRO A 78 -11.84 1.25 17.88
C PRO A 78 -11.58 -0.05 17.10
N PHE A 79 -10.35 -0.58 17.16
CA PHE A 79 -9.91 -1.80 16.49
C PHE A 79 -9.59 -2.93 17.48
N LYS A 80 -10.07 -2.86 18.74
CA LYS A 80 -9.79 -3.86 19.78
C LYS A 80 -10.01 -5.30 19.33
N SER A 81 -11.10 -5.57 18.59
CA SER A 81 -11.42 -6.90 18.06
C SER A 81 -10.44 -7.41 16.97
N GLN A 82 -9.57 -6.54 16.48
CA GLN A 82 -8.53 -6.83 15.47
C GLN A 82 -7.11 -6.63 16.04
N LEU A 83 -6.98 -6.34 17.34
CA LEU A 83 -5.71 -6.07 17.99
C LEU A 83 -5.15 -7.37 18.61
N VAL A 84 -3.90 -7.69 18.27
CA VAL A 84 -3.16 -8.79 18.90
C VAL A 84 -1.90 -8.20 19.53
N THR A 85 -1.74 -8.39 20.83
CA THR A 85 -0.51 -8.05 21.56
C THR A 85 0.29 -9.31 21.81
N MET A 86 1.54 -9.34 21.36
CA MET A 86 2.44 -10.48 21.55
C MET A 86 3.71 -10.02 22.26
N LYS A 87 4.00 -10.62 23.42
CA LYS A 87 5.18 -10.33 24.24
C LYS A 87 6.12 -11.52 24.22
N GLY A 88 7.43 -11.26 24.13
CA GLY A 88 8.46 -12.30 24.13
C GLY A 88 8.75 -12.93 22.76
N LEU A 89 8.26 -12.33 21.67
CA LEU A 89 8.69 -12.69 20.32
C LEU A 89 10.06 -12.05 20.06
N GLY A 90 11.08 -12.87 19.85
CA GLY A 90 12.44 -12.42 19.56
C GLY A 90 13.27 -13.57 19.00
N ASN A 91 14.33 -13.22 18.29
CA ASN A 91 15.36 -14.19 17.95
C ASN A 91 16.25 -14.40 19.18
N ARG A 92 16.91 -15.55 19.28
CA ARG A 92 17.82 -15.87 20.39
C ARG A 92 19.26 -15.80 19.90
N ILE A 93 19.68 -14.65 19.36
CA ILE A 93 21.04 -14.50 18.85
C ILE A 93 21.84 -13.65 19.83
N LYS A 94 22.78 -14.27 20.55
CA LYS A 94 23.81 -13.63 21.40
C LYS A 94 23.35 -12.54 22.42
N GLY A 95 22.06 -12.27 22.56
CA GLY A 95 21.48 -11.27 23.47
C GLY A 95 21.28 -9.90 22.82
N ASP A 96 20.53 -9.01 23.50
CA ASP A 96 20.29 -7.64 23.05
C ASP A 96 21.60 -6.83 22.96
N GLY A 97 21.84 -6.09 21.87
CA GLY A 97 23.04 -5.26 21.65
C GLY A 97 23.63 -5.40 20.26
N ASP A 98 24.95 -5.29 20.08
CA ASP A 98 25.66 -5.41 18.78
C ASP A 98 25.79 -6.87 18.26
N GLY A 99 24.66 -7.58 18.33
CA GLY A 99 24.31 -8.91 17.83
C GLY A 99 22.79 -8.98 17.56
N HIS A 100 22.30 -7.89 16.96
CA HIS A 100 21.09 -7.09 17.24
C HIS A 100 19.66 -7.66 17.28
N MET A 101 19.44 -8.97 17.39
CA MET A 101 18.21 -9.65 17.87
C MET A 101 18.54 -11.14 18.00
#